data_AF-A0A6B2SHZ4-F1
#
_entry.id   AF-A0A6B2SHZ4-F1
#
_cell.length_a   1.000
_cell.length_b   1.000
_cell.length_c   1.000
_cell.angle_alpha   90.00
_cell.angle_beta   90.00
_cell.angle_gamma   90.00
#
_symmetry.space_group_name_H-M   'P 1'
#
loop_
_entity.id
_entity.type
_entity.pdbx_description
1 polymer ?
#
loop_
_entity_poly.entity_id
_entity_poly.type
_entity_poly.pdbx_seq_one_letter_code
_entity_poly.pdbx_strand_id
1 'polypeptide(L)'
;MSDLRLDGTVFENLKKTFSSVSDRMDAARRTLKNTDGSVVGAQKLIEDVHEFADEWGYGVKQLGKHTQGAVKMINKIDEEFSKLDQALAESLKSAKKKSK
;
A
#
# COMPACT_ATOMS: atom_id res chain seq x y z
N MET A 1 3.06 -21.80 21.09
CA MET A 1 1.97 -20.87 20.72
C MET A 1 2.60 -19.79 19.88
N SER A 2 2.46 -19.89 18.56
CA SER A 2 2.94 -18.88 17.63
C SER A 2 2.06 -17.67 17.81
N ASP A 3 2.58 -16.73 18.60
CA ASP A 3 2.04 -15.42 18.88
C ASP A 3 1.63 -14.79 17.54
N LEU A 4 0.32 -14.71 17.28
CA LEU A 4 -0.27 -13.94 16.18
C LEU A 4 -0.16 -12.44 16.54
N ARG A 5 1.05 -11.99 16.87
CA ARG A 5 1.39 -10.59 16.76
C ARG A 5 1.44 -10.31 15.27
N LEU A 6 0.29 -9.93 14.73
CA LEU A 6 0.23 -9.04 13.58
C LEU A 6 1.03 -7.81 13.99
N ASP A 7 2.34 -7.88 13.76
CA ASP A 7 3.26 -6.85 14.15
C ASP A 7 2.88 -5.63 13.32
N GLY A 8 2.30 -4.61 13.95
CA GLY A 8 1.94 -3.36 13.27
C GLY A 8 3.11 -2.77 12.49
N THR A 9 4.35 -3.12 12.85
CA THR A 9 5.55 -2.76 12.08
C THR A 9 5.62 -3.45 10.71
N VAL A 10 5.17 -4.70 10.55
CA VAL A 10 5.11 -5.38 9.25
C VAL A 10 4.14 -4.66 8.32
N PHE A 11 2.99 -4.23 8.84
CA PHE A 11 2.00 -3.50 8.04
C PHE A 11 2.44 -2.08 7.70
N GLU A 12 3.04 -1.37 8.65
CA GLU A 12 3.65 -0.06 8.38
C GLU A 12 4.80 -0.18 7.37
N ASN A 13 5.60 -1.25 7.44
CA ASN A 13 6.65 -1.51 6.44
C ASN A 13 6.07 -1.82 5.05
N LEU A 14 4.99 -2.60 4.97
CA LEU A 14 4.31 -2.90 3.72
C LEU A 14 3.74 -1.62 3.08
N LYS A 15 3.08 -0.78 3.90
CA LYS A 15 2.53 0.52 3.49
C LYS A 15 3.62 1.46 3.00
N LYS A 16 4.73 1.60 3.74
CA LYS A 16 5.89 2.39 3.32
C LYS A 16 6.49 1.89 2.02
N THR A 17 6.60 0.57 1.87
CA THR A 17 7.15 -0.05 0.65
C THR A 17 6.28 0.29 -0.56
N PHE A 18 4.96 0.09 -0.47
CA PHE A 18 4.07 0.39 -1.60
C PHE A 18 4.01 1.88 -1.93
N SER A 19 4.01 2.77 -0.93
CA SER A 19 4.12 4.21 -1.16
C SER A 19 5.42 4.57 -1.89
N SER A 20 6.57 4.04 -1.41
CA SER A 20 7.87 4.31 -2.03
C SER A 20 7.96 3.81 -3.47
N VAL A 21 7.38 2.64 -3.77
CA VAL A 21 7.34 2.10 -5.14
C VAL A 21 6.48 3.00 -6.03
N SER A 22 5.29 3.42 -5.57
CA SER A 22 4.42 4.32 -6.31
C SER A 22 5.10 5.65 -6.63
N ASP A 23 5.78 6.25 -5.64
CA ASP A 23 6.48 7.53 -5.82
C ASP A 23 7.63 7.43 -6.82
N ARG A 24 8.42 6.34 -6.74
CA ARG A 24 9.51 6.07 -7.69
C ARG A 24 9.00 5.87 -9.11
N MET A 25 7.89 5.14 -9.27
CA MET A 25 7.29 4.93 -10.58
C MET A 25 6.69 6.20 -11.18
N ASP A 26 6.10 7.09 -10.36
CA ASP A 26 5.62 8.40 -10.84
C ASP A 26 6.78 9.34 -11.20
N ALA A 27 7.86 9.32 -10.43
CA ALA A 27 9.07 10.08 -10.76
C ALA A 27 9.65 9.68 -12.12
N ALA A 28 9.80 8.37 -12.36
CA ALA A 28 10.27 7.85 -13.66
C ALA A 28 9.36 8.27 -14.82
N ARG A 29 8.04 8.19 -14.63
CA ARG A 29 7.04 8.64 -15.61
C ARG A 29 7.19 10.12 -15.95
N ARG A 30 7.34 10.98 -14.94
CA ARG A 30 7.53 12.43 -15.15
C ARG A 30 8.83 12.71 -15.90
N THR A 31 9.90 12.00 -15.58
CA THR A 31 11.16 12.11 -16.32
C THR A 31 10.97 11.76 -17.79
N LEU A 32 10.32 10.64 -18.11
CA LEU A 32 10.04 10.25 -19.50
C LEU A 32 9.18 11.28 -20.23
N LYS A 33 8.12 11.78 -19.59
CA LYS A 33 7.22 12.78 -20.17
C LYS A 33 7.87 14.14 -20.42
N ASN A 34 8.80 14.55 -19.55
CA ASN A 34 9.43 15.86 -19.61
C ASN A 34 10.78 15.85 -20.35
N THR A 35 11.25 14.69 -20.79
CA THR A 35 12.46 14.61 -21.61
C THR A 35 12.17 15.22 -22.97
N ASP A 36 13.05 16.10 -23.44
CA ASP A 36 12.92 16.73 -24.75
C ASP A 36 12.93 15.65 -25.84
N GLY A 37 11.79 15.45 -26.52
CA GLY A 37 11.69 14.44 -27.58
C GLY A 37 12.62 14.72 -28.77
N SER A 38 13.14 15.94 -28.91
CA SER A 38 14.04 16.28 -30.02
C SER A 38 15.36 15.49 -30.01
N VAL A 39 15.82 14.98 -28.85
CA VAL A 39 17.03 14.13 -28.77
C VAL A 39 16.83 12.71 -29.31
N VAL A 40 15.58 12.22 -29.46
CA VAL A 40 15.32 10.88 -30.02
C VAL A 40 15.22 10.90 -31.56
N GLY A 41 15.22 12.09 -32.17
CA GLY A 41 15.42 12.33 -33.60
C GLY A 41 14.28 11.90 -34.55
N ALA A 42 13.33 11.10 -34.10
CA ALA A 42 12.21 10.60 -34.89
C ALA A 42 10.86 10.95 -34.25
N GLN A 43 10.03 11.73 -34.95
CA GLN A 43 8.71 12.19 -34.47
C GLN A 43 7.84 11.07 -33.88
N LYS A 44 7.80 9.91 -34.55
CA LYS A 44 7.04 8.73 -34.10
C LYS A 44 7.53 8.19 -32.76
N LEU A 45 8.84 8.21 -32.53
CA LEU A 45 9.42 7.74 -31.28
C LEU A 45 9.10 8.69 -30.11
N ILE A 46 8.92 9.98 -30.39
CA ILE A 46 8.45 10.96 -29.39
C ILE A 46 7.01 10.65 -29.00
N GLU A 47 6.14 10.40 -29.98
CA GLU A 47 4.74 10.03 -29.76
C GLU A 47 4.63 8.73 -28.95
N ASP A 48 5.38 7.69 -29.33
CA ASP A 48 5.41 6.40 -28.63
C ASP A 48 5.87 6.55 -27.16
N VAL A 49 6.88 7.40 -26.88
CA VAL A 49 7.36 7.67 -25.51
C VAL A 49 6.31 8.41 -24.68
N HIS A 50 5.59 9.35 -25.28
CA HIS A 50 4.51 10.07 -24.60
C HIS A 50 3.31 9.18 -24.30
N GLU A 51 2.88 8.35 -25.26
CA GLU A 51 1.81 7.38 -25.07
C GLU A 51 2.16 6.38 -23.96
N PHE A 52 3.38 5.83 -24.01
CA PHE A 52 3.91 4.96 -22.96
C PHE A 52 3.89 5.65 -21.59
N ALA A 53 4.28 6.92 -21.50
CA ALA A 53 4.25 7.67 -20.25
C ALA A 53 2.83 7.86 -19.69
N ASP A 54 1.81 7.95 -20.54
CA ASP A 54 0.42 8.06 -20.11
C ASP A 54 -0.18 6.71 -19.69
N GLU A 55 0.08 5.62 -20.43
CA GLU A 55 -0.29 4.26 -20.01
C GLU A 55 0.38 3.88 -18.68
N TRP A 56 1.65 4.22 -18.52
CA TRP A 56 2.39 4.03 -17.28
C TRP A 56 1.72 4.80 -16.13
N GLY A 57 1.31 6.05 -16.36
CA GLY A 57 0.58 6.84 -15.37
C GLY A 57 -0.73 6.19 -14.93
N TYR A 58 -1.46 5.57 -15.86
CA TYR A 58 -2.64 4.78 -15.54
C TYR A 58 -2.30 3.55 -14.66
N GLY A 59 -1.25 2.81 -15.01
CA GLY A 59 -0.77 1.65 -14.24
C GLY A 59 -0.41 1.99 -12.80
N VAL A 60 0.35 3.08 -12.59
CA VAL A 60 0.69 3.59 -11.25
C VAL A 60 -0.56 3.94 -10.45
N LYS A 61 -1.55 4.59 -11.08
CA LYS A 61 -2.82 4.93 -10.41
C LYS A 61 -3.59 3.68 -9.97
N GLN A 62 -3.59 2.61 -10.76
CA GLN A 62 -4.25 1.35 -10.38
C GLN A 62 -3.50 0.63 -9.25
N LEU A 63 -2.16 0.57 -9.32
CA LEU A 63 -1.33 0.03 -8.24
C LEU A 63 -1.58 0.77 -6.91
N GLY A 64 -1.68 2.10 -6.95
CA GLY A 64 -2.02 2.92 -5.79
C GLY A 64 -3.40 2.58 -5.22
N LYS A 65 -4.42 2.41 -6.06
CA LYS A 65 -5.78 2.01 -5.62
C LYS A 65 -5.79 0.63 -4.96
N HIS A 66 -5.17 -0.37 -5.57
CA HIS A 66 -5.13 -1.73 -5.02
C HIS A 66 -4.36 -1.77 -3.69
N THR A 67 -3.24 -1.05 -3.62
CA THR A 67 -2.48 -0.86 -2.37
C THR A 67 -3.34 -0.25 -1.28
N GLN A 68 -4.07 0.84 -1.57
CA GLN A 68 -4.97 1.45 -0.60
C GLN A 68 -6.07 0.49 -0.13
N GLY A 69 -6.60 -0.34 -1.04
CA GLY A 69 -7.56 -1.39 -0.70
C GLY A 69 -6.96 -2.41 0.28
N ALA A 70 -5.74 -2.87 0.01
CA ALA A 70 -5.02 -3.78 0.91
C ALA A 70 -4.78 -3.14 2.29
N VAL A 71 -4.34 -1.89 2.34
CA VAL A 71 -4.15 -1.13 3.61
C VAL A 71 -5.45 -1.03 4.40
N LYS A 72 -6.59 -0.74 3.74
CA LYS A 72 -7.90 -0.70 4.41
C LYS A 72 -8.30 -2.06 4.99
N MET A 73 -8.09 -3.13 4.23
CA MET A 73 -8.38 -4.49 4.69
C MET A 73 -7.52 -4.86 5.91
N ILE A 74 -6.23 -4.51 5.86
CA ILE A 74 -5.28 -4.70 6.95
C ILE A 74 -5.72 -3.96 8.22
N ASN A 75 -6.06 -2.67 8.12
CA ASN A 75 -6.55 -1.90 9.27
C ASN A 75 -7.81 -2.53 9.88
N LYS A 76 -8.70 -3.05 9.04
CA LYS A 76 -9.91 -3.73 9.52
C LYS A 76 -9.58 -5.02 10.27
N ILE A 77 -8.58 -5.78 9.81
CA ILE A 77 -8.11 -6.98 10.53
C ILE A 77 -7.57 -6.57 11.90
N ASP A 78 -6.72 -5.55 11.97
CA ASP A 78 -6.14 -5.05 13.22
C ASP A 78 -7.22 -4.60 14.23
N GLU A 79 -8.24 -3.87 13.76
CA GLU A 79 -9.39 -3.47 14.57
C GLU A 79 -10.16 -4.66 15.14
N GLU A 80 -10.45 -5.68 14.31
CA GLU A 80 -11.21 -6.86 14.75
C GLU A 80 -10.41 -7.73 15.74
N PHE A 81 -9.09 -7.88 15.53
CA PHE A 81 -8.22 -8.55 16.50
C PHE A 81 -8.16 -7.80 17.82
N SER A 82 -8.04 -6.47 17.80
CA SER A 82 -8.04 -5.64 19.01
C SER A 82 -9.34 -5.78 19.81
N LYS A 83 -10.49 -5.83 19.13
CA LYS A 83 -11.80 -6.07 19.77
C LYS A 83 -11.88 -7.47 20.40
N LEU A 84 -11.40 -8.50 19.70
CA LEU A 84 -11.37 -9.87 20.21
C LEU A 84 -10.49 -9.98 21.46
N ASP A 85 -9.31 -9.37 21.45
CA ASP A 85 -8.41 -9.33 22.60
C ASP A 85 -9.03 -8.62 23.80
N GLN A 86 -9.72 -7.50 23.57
CA GLN A 86 -10.42 -6.79 24.64
C GLN A 86 -11.56 -7.63 25.22
N ALA A 87 -12.39 -8.25 24.37
CA ALA A 87 -13.48 -9.12 24.80
C ALA A 87 -12.96 -10.32 25.60
N LEU A 88 -11.84 -10.91 25.17
CA LEU A 88 -11.17 -11.99 25.89
C LEU A 88 -10.68 -11.51 27.27
N ALA A 89 -10.01 -10.36 27.34
CA ALA A 89 -9.52 -9.79 28.60
C ALA A 89 -10.66 -9.48 29.58
N GLU A 90 -11.79 -8.96 29.10
CA GLU A 90 -12.99 -8.71 29.90
C GLU A 90 -13.61 -10.02 30.42
N SER A 91 -13.69 -11.04 29.56
CA SER A 91 -14.21 -12.35 29.96
C SER A 91 -13.37 -12.98 31.08
N LEU A 92 -12.04 -12.91 30.99
CA LEU A 92 -11.11 -13.42 31.99
C LEU A 92 -11.22 -12.64 33.32
N LYS A 93 -11.36 -11.31 33.27
CA LYS A 93 -11.61 -10.49 34.47
C LYS A 93 -12.91 -10.88 35.15
N SER A 94 -13.97 -11.11 34.38
CA SER A 94 -15.29 -11.49 34.92
C SER A 94 -15.28 -12.89 35.56
N ALA A 95 -14.60 -13.86 34.93
CA ALA A 95 -14.44 -15.21 35.45
C ALA A 95 -13.67 -15.22 36.79
N LYS A 96 -12.59 -14.44 36.88
CA LYS A 96 -11.79 -14.28 38.10
C LYS A 96 -12.57 -13.60 39.25
N LYS A 97 -13.57 -12.78 38.92
CA LYS A 97 -14.45 -12.11 39.89
C LYS A 97 -15.57 -13.02 40.42
N LYS A 98 -15.95 -14.06 39.67
CA LYS A 98 -16.96 -15.06 40.08
C LYS A 98 -16.40 -16.21 40.92
N SER A 99 -15.09 -16.45 40.89
CA SER A 99 -14.44 -17.52 41.68
C SER A 99 -13.91 -17.06 43.05
N LYS A 100 -14.26 -15.84 43.48
CA LYS A 100 -13.81 -15.21 44.72
C LYS A 100 -15.03 -14.80 45.53
#